data_AF-A0A9D3M8N9-F1
#
_entry.id   AF-A0A9D3M8N9-F1
#
_cell.length_a   1.000
_cell.length_b   1.000
_cell.length_c   1.000
_cell.angle_alpha   90.00
_cell.angle_beta   90.00
_cell.angle_gamma   90.00
#
_symmetry.space_group_name_H-M   'P 1'
#
loop_
_entity.id
_entity.type
_entity.pdbx_description
1 polymer ?
#
loop_
_entity_poly.entity_id
_entity_poly.type
_entity_poly.pdbx_seq_one_letter_code
_entity_poly.pdbx_strand_id
1 'polypeptide(L)' 'MGRDTESSSGEMDRPAGPLSRLEVDVDLGFALFFLFLLCFFLLVTMIRCAQMVRDPYGSISTSTYQEEQITN' A
#
# COMPACT_ATOMS: atom_id res chain seq x y z
N MET A 1 8.55 -56.06 37.55
CA MET A 1 8.13 -54.66 37.76
C MET A 1 8.13 -54.01 36.38
N GLY A 2 6.93 -53.83 35.82
CA GLY A 2 6.72 -53.43 34.42
C GLY A 2 7.20 -52.01 34.15
N ARG A 3 7.54 -51.75 32.88
CA ARG A 3 7.70 -50.42 32.32
C ARG A 3 6.30 -49.91 31.97
N ASP A 4 5.84 -48.88 32.66
CA ASP A 4 4.71 -48.02 32.26
C ASP A 4 5.39 -46.80 31.61
N THR A 5 5.39 -46.51 30.30
CA THR A 5 4.33 -46.39 29.29
C THR A 5 3.07 -45.68 29.77
N GLU A 6 3.20 -44.39 30.09
CA GLU A 6 2.23 -43.34 29.75
C GLU A 6 3.01 -42.23 29.04
N SER A 7 2.96 -42.12 27.70
CA SER A 7 1.82 -41.61 26.92
C SER A 7 1.50 -40.18 27.35
N SER A 8 2.07 -39.21 26.63
CA SER A 8 1.30 -38.44 25.65
C SER A 8 0.37 -37.43 26.30
N SER A 9 0.86 -36.20 26.40
CA SER A 9 0.01 -35.01 26.37
C SER A 9 0.93 -33.88 25.92
N GLY A 10 1.34 -33.89 24.66
CA GLY A 10 0.49 -33.28 23.67
C GLY A 10 0.92 -31.83 23.64
N GLU A 11 2.01 -31.60 22.90
CA GLU A 11 2.30 -30.32 22.29
C GLU A 11 0.97 -29.74 21.83
N MET A 12 0.56 -28.66 22.50
CA MET A 12 -0.64 -27.94 22.17
C MET A 12 -0.37 -27.15 20.89
N ASP A 13 -0.11 -27.87 19.80
CA ASP A 13 -0.37 -27.43 18.44
C ASP A 13 -1.89 -27.26 18.37
N ARG A 14 -2.37 -26.13 18.90
CA ARG A 14 -3.66 -25.60 18.50
C ARG A 14 -3.53 -25.48 16.98
N PRO A 15 -4.31 -26.21 16.17
CA PRO A 15 -4.44 -25.83 14.78
C PRO A 15 -5.00 -24.42 14.85
N ALA A 16 -4.18 -23.43 14.49
CA ALA A 16 -4.64 -22.08 14.23
C ALA A 16 -5.82 -22.26 13.28
N GLY A 17 -7.04 -22.09 13.82
CA GLY A 17 -8.25 -22.50 13.15
C GLY A 17 -8.35 -21.78 11.80
N PRO A 18 -9.24 -22.22 10.90
CA PRO A 18 -9.42 -21.58 9.60
C PRO A 18 -9.62 -20.05 9.66
N LEU A 19 -10.07 -19.53 10.82
CA LEU A 19 -10.10 -18.09 11.12
C LEU A 19 -8.75 -17.37 10.99
N SER A 20 -7.65 -17.92 11.52
CA SER A 20 -6.33 -17.26 11.47
C SER A 20 -5.78 -17.21 10.05
N ARG A 21 -6.07 -18.22 9.23
CA ARG A 21 -5.67 -18.25 7.82
C ARG A 21 -6.48 -17.24 7.00
N LEU A 22 -7.78 -17.14 7.25
CA LEU A 22 -8.65 -16.16 6.56
C LEU A 22 -8.33 -14.71 6.95
N GLU A 23 -8.01 -14.45 8.22
CA GLU A 23 -7.55 -13.12 8.69
C GLU A 23 -6.24 -12.72 8.00
N VAL A 24 -5.27 -13.66 7.92
CA VAL A 24 -3.99 -13.46 7.23
C VAL A 24 -4.17 -13.23 5.72
N ASP A 25 -5.10 -13.92 5.07
CA ASP A 25 -5.39 -13.71 3.63
C ASP A 25 -5.97 -12.32 3.35
N VAL A 26 -6.82 -11.79 4.24
CA VAL A 26 -7.40 -10.43 4.12
C VAL A 26 -6.33 -9.36 4.36
N ASP A 27 -5.50 -9.53 5.38
CA ASP A 27 -4.38 -8.61 5.67
C ASP A 27 -3.36 -8.59 4.52
N LEU A 28 -3.07 -9.75 3.92
CA LEU A 28 -2.21 -9.84 2.75
C LEU A 28 -2.83 -9.13 1.54
N GLY A 29 -4.13 -9.33 1.31
CA GLY A 29 -4.87 -8.65 0.25
C GLY A 29 -4.88 -7.13 0.44
N PHE A 30 -5.12 -6.67 1.67
CA PHE A 30 -5.05 -5.26 2.04
C PHE A 30 -3.64 -4.72 1.81
N ALA A 31 -2.60 -5.37 2.35
CA ALA A 31 -1.22 -4.94 2.16
C ALA A 31 -0.82 -4.80 0.68
N LEU A 32 -1.21 -5.77 -0.16
CA LEU A 32 -0.97 -5.70 -1.61
C LEU A 32 -1.77 -4.57 -2.28
N PHE A 33 -3.01 -4.34 -1.86
CA PHE A 33 -3.83 -3.24 -2.36
C PHE A 33 -3.21 -1.87 -2.01
N PHE A 34 -2.79 -1.65 -0.77
CA PHE A 34 -2.09 -0.43 -0.36
C PHE A 34 -0.76 -0.25 -1.08
N LEU A 35 0.00 -1.34 -1.25
CA LEU A 35 1.26 -1.30 -2.00
C LEU A 35 1.01 -0.89 -3.45
N PHE A 36 -0.03 -1.44 -4.09
CA PHE A 36 -0.37 -1.09 -5.47
C PHE A 36 -0.82 0.37 -5.60
N LEU A 37 -1.68 0.83 -4.70
CA LEU A 37 -2.10 2.23 -4.63
C LEU A 37 -0.92 3.18 -4.40
N LEU A 38 -0.03 2.83 -3.46
CA LEU A 38 1.18 3.60 -3.18
C LEU A 38 2.08 3.67 -4.42
N CYS A 39 2.31 2.53 -5.08
CA CYS A 39 3.11 2.46 -6.29
C CYS A 39 2.50 3.31 -7.41
N PHE A 40 1.18 3.23 -7.62
CA PHE A 40 0.47 4.06 -8.59
C PHE A 40 0.59 5.55 -8.27
N PHE A 41 0.39 5.95 -7.02
CA PHE A 41 0.54 7.33 -6.57
C PHE A 41 1.96 7.85 -6.79
N LEU A 42 2.97 7.03 -6.48
CA LEU A 42 4.38 7.35 -6.72
C LEU A 42 4.66 7.52 -8.23
N LEU A 43 4.12 6.65 -9.08
CA LEU A 43 4.26 6.79 -10.54
C LEU A 43 3.61 8.06 -11.06
N VAL A 44 2.40 8.39 -10.61
CA VAL A 44 1.72 9.63 -10.98
C VAL A 44 2.54 10.84 -10.55
N THR A 45 3.03 10.84 -9.31
CA THR A 45 3.87 11.91 -8.78
C THR A 45 5.17 12.03 -9.56
N MET A 46 5.83 10.91 -9.87
CA MET A 46 7.04 10.88 -10.68
C MET A 46 6.81 11.47 -12.08
N ILE A 47 5.70 11.10 -12.72
CA ILE A 47 5.31 11.66 -14.02
C ILE A 47 5.05 13.16 -13.90
N ARG A 48 4.36 13.62 -12.84
CA ARG A 48 4.11 15.05 -12.61
C ARG A 48 5.39 15.81 -12.35
N CYS A 49 6.31 15.26 -11.56
CA CYS A 49 7.65 15.81 -11.36
C CYS A 49 8.43 15.84 -12.68
N ALA A 50 8.38 14.78 -13.49
CA ALA A 50 9.03 14.73 -14.79
C ALA A 50 8.44 15.74 -15.77
N GLN A 51 7.12 15.92 -15.79
CA GLN A 51 6.42 16.94 -16.57
C GLN A 51 6.79 18.35 -16.09
N MET A 52 6.84 18.59 -14.78
CA MET A 52 7.26 19.88 -14.20
C MET A 52 8.73 20.19 -14.51
N VAL A 53 9.60 19.18 -14.50
CA VAL A 53 11.03 19.34 -14.82
C VAL A 53 11.24 19.53 -16.32
N ARG A 54 10.49 18.82 -17.18
CA ARG A 54 10.56 18.98 -18.63
C ARG A 54 9.89 20.26 -19.12
N ASP A 55 8.83 20.70 -18.43
CA ASP A 55 8.04 21.86 -18.80
C ASP A 55 7.84 22.80 -17.60
N PRO A 56 8.93 23.41 -17.08
CA PRO A 56 8.88 24.33 -15.93
C PRO A 56 8.09 25.61 -16.21
N TYR A 57 7.76 25.86 -17.48
CA TYR A 57 6.94 27.00 -17.93
C TYR A 57 5.46 26.65 -18.11
N GLY A 58 5.08 25.36 -18.21
CA GLY A 58 3.68 24.94 -18.31
C GLY A 58 2.85 25.27 -17.06
N SER A 59 3.48 25.31 -15.87
CA SER A 59 2.88 25.79 -14.62
C SER A 59 2.95 27.31 -14.44
N ILE A 60 3.63 28.04 -15.33
CA ILE A 60 3.42 29.48 -15.53
C ILE A 60 2.27 29.65 -16.54
N SER A 61 1.19 28.89 -16.36
CA SER A 61 -0.07 29.11 -17.08
C SER A 61 -1.00 29.88 -16.16
N THR A 62 -1.23 31.15 -16.49
CA THR A 62 -2.41 31.95 -16.12
C THR A 62 -2.46 32.72 -14.79
N SER A 63 -1.49 32.69 -13.87
CA SER A 63 -1.52 33.66 -12.75
C SER A 63 -0.88 34.99 -13.14
N THR A 64 0.33 34.98 -13.70
CA THR A 64 1.07 36.23 -13.99
C THR A 64 0.52 37.03 -15.17
N TYR A 65 -0.19 36.42 -16.12
CA TYR A 65 -0.69 37.10 -17.33
C TYR A 65 -2.21 37.33 -17.35
N GLN A 66 -2.99 36.83 -16.38
CA GLN A 66 -4.43 37.16 -16.30
C GLN A 66 -4.72 38.48 -15.58
N GLU A 67 -3.78 39.03 -14.81
CA GLU A 67 -4.04 40.30 -14.13
C GLU A 67 -4.10 41.50 -15.10
N GLU A 68 -3.51 41.40 -16.30
CA GLU A 68 -3.50 42.50 -17.28
C GLU A 68 -4.72 42.54 -18.21
N GLN A 69 -5.55 41.49 -18.33
CA GLN A 69 -6.70 41.50 -19.24
C GLN A 69 -8.05 41.90 -18.61
N ILE A 70 -8.12 42.02 -17.29
CA ILE A 70 -9.35 42.45 -16.60
C ILE A 70 -9.44 43.99 -16.52
N THR A 71 -8.37 44.71 -16.89
CA THR A 71 -8.31 46.19 -16.92
C THR A 71 -8.11 46.69 -18.35
N ASN A 72 -9.08 46.46 -19.24
CA ASN A 72 -9.24 47.24 -20.47
C ASN A 72 -10.74 47.39 -20.79
#